data_AF-A0A1B7MK61-F1
#
_entry.id   AF-A0A1B7MK61-F1
#
_cell.length_a   1.000
_cell.length_b   1.000
_cell.length_c   1.000
_cell.angle_alpha   90.00
_cell.angle_beta   90.00
_cell.angle_gamma   90.00
#
_symmetry.space_group_name_H-M   'P 1'
#
loop_
_entity.id
_entity.type
_entity.pdbx_description
1 polymer ?
#
loop_
_entity_poly.entity_id
_entity_poly.type
_entity_poly.pdbx_seq_one_letter_code
_entity_poly.pdbx_strand_id
1 'polypeptide(L)'
;MVSSPATAAIASAALLFITPYTQDISAIETAPGCLTDNYFGTYGGQSVFHISIPCLENNSFQGFEAANLVPYVADGDRQLVWLQESVIDTALVTPEYEAEVQHFVKWLEEDGYAMGGASGYQQIVSAAPEPRVELQFIKVQPEVGFHGLVAMDPSLVPSIEALLPRYWKPYILPEQPMSYLPVPKPALEHVRSLLETVRFDPVVSSIVNSISLDQMRANIRWLTGEDGESGIVSRHSFSEGSRVAANWLKERFEEAGATCELKPFLTGFAPNVACKYSASVDTTSTVLISGHYDSRGSFGSQRAPGGNDDGSGTIALLGIAHAIASTGIKFRSNVELVAFAGEEQGLYGSKAYAREMRAKDANITVMIQADMLGYHAPGEPPQLGLP
;
A
#
# COMPACT_ATOMS: atom_id res chain seq x y z
N MET A 1 -23.87 26.55 -41.87
CA MET A 1 -22.73 27.06 -41.07
C MET A 1 -22.91 26.54 -39.67
N VAL A 2 -22.20 25.46 -39.32
CA VAL A 2 -22.23 24.86 -37.99
C VAL A 2 -21.01 25.40 -37.24
N SER A 3 -21.25 26.13 -36.16
CA SER A 3 -20.23 26.68 -35.27
C SER A 3 -19.79 25.61 -34.26
N SER A 4 -18.50 25.31 -34.27
CA SER A 4 -17.83 24.50 -33.25
C SER A 4 -17.57 25.35 -32.00
N PRO A 5 -17.79 24.88 -30.76
CA PRO A 5 -17.16 25.45 -29.59
C PRO A 5 -15.93 24.60 -29.24
N ALA A 6 -14.75 25.09 -29.65
CA ALA A 6 -13.50 24.70 -29.01
C ALA A 6 -13.28 25.66 -27.83
N THR A 7 -13.78 25.30 -26.65
CA THR A 7 -13.26 25.86 -25.40
C THR A 7 -12.13 24.94 -24.94
N ALA A 8 -10.92 25.24 -25.40
CA ALA A 8 -9.72 24.78 -24.73
C ALA A 8 -9.76 25.38 -23.31
N ALA A 9 -9.91 24.53 -22.30
CA ALA A 9 -9.72 24.94 -20.91
C ALA A 9 -8.29 25.48 -20.80
N ILE A 10 -8.15 26.74 -20.40
CA ILE A 10 -6.86 27.31 -20.04
C ILE A 10 -6.38 26.50 -18.84
N ALA A 11 -5.32 25.71 -19.02
CA ALA A 11 -4.68 25.01 -17.91
C ALA A 11 -4.28 26.07 -16.88
N SER A 12 -4.99 26.08 -15.75
CA SER A 12 -4.57 26.84 -14.57
C SER A 12 -3.17 26.35 -14.21
N ALA A 13 -2.17 27.25 -14.16
CA ALA A 13 -0.86 26.90 -13.64
C ALA A 13 -1.05 26.34 -12.22
N ALA A 14 -0.76 25.05 -12.07
CA ALA A 14 -0.88 24.33 -10.83
C ALA A 14 0.52 24.03 -10.27
N LEU A 15 0.59 23.89 -8.97
CA LEU A 15 1.83 23.63 -8.25
C LEU A 15 1.60 22.43 -7.34
N LEU A 16 2.57 21.55 -7.28
CA LEU A 16 2.69 20.59 -6.21
C LEU A 16 3.38 21.28 -5.03
N PHE A 17 2.70 21.28 -3.90
CA PHE A 17 3.22 21.79 -2.64
C PHE A 17 3.59 20.61 -1.77
N ILE A 18 4.89 20.43 -1.56
CA ILE A 18 5.44 19.28 -0.84
C ILE A 18 6.02 19.75 0.46
N THR A 19 5.52 19.22 1.57
CA THR A 19 5.89 19.68 2.90
C THR A 19 6.35 18.50 3.73
N PRO A 20 7.25 18.69 4.71
CA PRO A 20 7.42 17.70 5.76
C PRO A 20 6.06 17.37 6.37
N TYR A 21 5.84 16.09 6.64
CA TYR A 21 4.66 15.63 7.35
C TYR A 21 4.66 16.27 8.73
N THR A 22 3.57 16.94 9.06
CA THR A 22 3.36 17.53 10.39
C THR A 22 2.17 16.85 11.06
N GLN A 23 2.37 16.50 12.34
CA GLN A 23 1.27 16.10 13.21
C GLN A 23 0.46 17.30 13.71
N ASP A 24 1.01 18.52 13.58
CA ASP A 24 0.31 19.75 13.91
C ASP A 24 -0.59 20.16 12.74
N ILE A 25 -1.86 19.75 12.84
CA ILE A 25 -2.90 20.02 11.86
C ILE A 25 -3.25 21.51 11.78
N SER A 26 -2.82 22.34 12.75
CA SER A 26 -3.13 23.79 12.73
C SER A 26 -2.61 24.48 11.47
N ALA A 27 -1.46 24.05 10.94
CA ALA A 27 -0.91 24.54 9.69
C ALA A 27 -1.79 24.20 8.46
N ILE A 28 -2.56 23.11 8.53
CA ILE A 28 -3.53 22.72 7.50
C ILE A 28 -4.85 23.48 7.71
N GLU A 29 -5.27 23.68 8.97
CA GLU A 29 -6.47 24.44 9.34
C GLU A 29 -6.38 25.93 8.98
N THR A 30 -5.18 26.50 8.85
CA THR A 30 -4.99 27.89 8.39
C THR A 30 -5.18 28.07 6.89
N ALA A 31 -5.18 26.99 6.10
CA ALA A 31 -5.46 26.99 4.66
C ALA A 31 -6.50 25.90 4.29
N PRO A 32 -7.70 25.90 4.91
CA PRO A 32 -8.70 24.86 4.74
C PRO A 32 -9.34 24.95 3.35
N GLY A 33 -9.76 23.81 2.80
CA GLY A 33 -10.25 23.68 1.43
C GLY A 33 -9.12 23.69 0.39
N CYS A 34 -8.19 24.66 0.49
CA CYS A 34 -7.03 24.64 -0.37
C CYS A 34 -6.17 23.40 -0.16
N LEU A 35 -5.72 23.13 1.07
CA LEU A 35 -4.91 21.94 1.35
C LEU A 35 -5.80 20.72 1.55
N THR A 36 -6.91 20.88 2.28
CA THR A 36 -7.72 19.73 2.70
C THR A 36 -8.43 19.03 1.58
N ASP A 37 -8.77 19.67 0.47
CA ASP A 37 -9.43 19.00 -0.67
C ASP A 37 -8.44 18.62 -1.78
N ASN A 38 -7.17 18.97 -1.61
CA ASN A 38 -6.16 18.79 -2.64
C ASN A 38 -4.95 17.99 -2.16
N TYR A 39 -5.17 16.94 -1.37
CA TYR A 39 -4.09 16.13 -0.80
C TYR A 39 -3.88 14.83 -1.58
N PHE A 40 -2.66 14.59 -2.06
CA PHE A 40 -2.33 13.35 -2.76
C PHE A 40 -1.92 12.21 -1.82
N GLY A 41 -1.34 12.53 -0.66
CA GLY A 41 -0.86 11.52 0.28
C GLY A 41 0.38 11.97 1.05
N THR A 42 0.83 11.10 1.96
CA THR A 42 2.11 11.23 2.66
C THR A 42 3.03 10.12 2.21
N TYR A 43 4.23 10.48 1.79
CA TYR A 43 5.25 9.57 1.28
C TYR A 43 6.61 10.00 1.85
N GLY A 44 7.39 9.07 2.41
CA GLY A 44 8.72 9.41 2.97
C GLY A 44 8.71 10.50 4.03
N GLY A 45 7.63 10.59 4.83
CA GLY A 45 7.45 11.67 5.78
C GLY A 45 7.21 13.04 5.13
N GLN A 46 6.73 13.08 3.88
CA GLN A 46 6.40 14.28 3.13
C GLN A 46 4.93 14.23 2.68
N SER A 47 4.18 15.28 2.97
CA SER A 47 2.82 15.49 2.48
C SER A 47 2.86 16.17 1.12
N VAL A 48 2.11 15.64 0.15
CA VAL A 48 2.01 16.20 -1.21
C VAL A 48 0.62 16.77 -1.42
N PHE A 49 0.55 18.04 -1.79
CA PHE A 49 -0.69 18.76 -2.10
C PHE A 49 -0.68 19.32 -3.53
N HIS A 50 -1.84 19.40 -4.15
CA HIS A 50 -2.05 20.14 -5.40
C HIS A 50 -2.64 21.52 -5.10
N ILE A 51 -1.94 22.59 -5.39
CA ILE A 51 -2.45 23.93 -5.09
C ILE A 51 -2.42 24.85 -6.30
N SER A 52 -3.39 25.76 -6.34
CA SER A 52 -3.47 26.80 -7.34
C SER A 52 -2.71 28.05 -6.87
N ILE A 53 -2.26 28.89 -7.81
CA ILE A 53 -1.63 30.18 -7.49
C ILE A 53 -2.53 31.04 -6.57
N PRO A 54 -3.85 31.17 -6.81
CA PRO A 54 -4.73 31.91 -5.89
C PRO A 54 -4.75 31.34 -4.47
N CYS A 55 -4.57 30.03 -4.28
CA CYS A 55 -4.45 29.51 -2.94
C CYS A 55 -3.18 30.00 -2.25
N LEU A 56 -2.04 29.96 -2.96
CA LEU A 56 -0.76 30.43 -2.43
C LEU A 56 -0.81 31.89 -1.98
N GLU A 57 -1.43 32.74 -2.79
CA GLU A 57 -1.49 34.18 -2.53
C GLU A 57 -2.46 34.56 -1.40
N ASN A 58 -3.53 33.78 -1.21
CA ASN A 58 -4.61 34.13 -0.28
C ASN A 58 -4.52 33.45 1.09
N ASN A 59 -3.57 32.54 1.32
CA ASN A 59 -3.46 31.79 2.57
C ASN A 59 -2.08 31.93 3.22
N SER A 60 -2.03 31.76 4.55
CA SER A 60 -0.78 31.71 5.30
C SER A 60 -0.34 30.25 5.45
N PHE A 61 0.89 29.95 5.00
CA PHE A 61 1.55 28.65 5.16
C PHE A 61 2.55 28.65 6.32
N GLN A 62 2.28 29.43 7.36
CA GLN A 62 3.07 29.41 8.59
C GLN A 62 3.06 27.98 9.18
N GLY A 63 4.25 27.46 9.50
CA GLY A 63 4.45 26.06 9.92
C GLY A 63 5.00 25.13 8.84
N PHE A 64 5.08 25.57 7.58
CA PHE A 64 5.67 24.81 6.47
C PHE A 64 7.04 25.36 6.03
N GLU A 65 7.95 25.56 7.00
CA GLU A 65 9.24 26.26 6.79
C GLU A 65 10.21 25.56 5.81
N ALA A 66 9.98 24.27 5.53
CA ALA A 66 10.81 23.49 4.61
C ALA A 66 10.01 22.91 3.43
N ALA A 67 8.92 23.57 3.04
CA ALA A 67 8.12 23.16 1.90
C ALA A 67 8.73 23.54 0.55
N ASN A 68 8.44 22.71 -0.45
CA ASN A 68 8.86 22.88 -1.84
C ASN A 68 7.65 23.15 -2.72
N LEU A 69 7.79 24.04 -3.70
CA LEU A 69 6.80 24.33 -4.72
C LEU A 69 7.30 23.88 -6.08
N VAL A 70 6.58 22.97 -6.70
CA VAL A 70 7.02 22.32 -7.94
C VAL A 70 5.96 22.51 -9.01
N PRO A 71 6.29 23.17 -10.14
CA PRO A 71 5.32 23.46 -11.19
C PRO A 71 4.79 22.19 -11.82
N TYR A 72 3.49 21.93 -11.75
CA TYR A 72 2.90 20.72 -12.29
C TYR A 72 1.79 21.07 -13.27
N VAL A 73 1.82 20.45 -14.44
CA VAL A 73 0.75 20.55 -15.42
C VAL A 73 0.01 19.22 -15.42
N ALA A 74 -1.17 19.21 -14.81
CA ALA A 74 -2.08 18.08 -14.90
C ALA A 74 -2.69 18.03 -16.31
N ASP A 75 -2.04 17.35 -17.25
CA ASP A 75 -2.57 17.14 -18.60
C ASP A 75 -3.29 15.79 -18.77
N GLY A 76 -3.28 14.94 -17.74
CA GLY A 76 -3.96 13.64 -17.73
C GLY A 76 -3.21 12.53 -18.47
N ASP A 77 -2.11 12.87 -19.16
CA ASP A 77 -1.28 11.93 -19.91
C ASP A 77 -0.13 11.36 -19.06
N ARG A 78 0.01 11.83 -17.82
CA ARG A 78 1.15 11.53 -16.94
C ARG A 78 0.71 11.04 -15.58
N GLN A 79 1.41 10.01 -15.10
CA GLN A 79 1.28 9.45 -13.76
C GLN A 79 2.40 9.99 -12.86
N LEU A 80 2.01 10.51 -11.70
CA LEU A 80 2.95 10.87 -10.64
C LEU A 80 3.34 9.63 -9.82
N VAL A 81 4.64 9.45 -9.59
CA VAL A 81 5.20 8.35 -8.80
C VAL A 81 6.21 8.91 -7.82
N TRP A 82 6.06 8.59 -6.54
CA TRP A 82 7.03 8.89 -5.50
C TRP A 82 8.05 7.77 -5.39
N LEU A 83 9.33 8.11 -5.42
CA LEU A 83 10.44 7.20 -5.25
C LEU A 83 11.06 7.44 -3.89
N GLN A 84 11.20 6.36 -3.12
CA GLN A 84 11.71 6.47 -1.77
C GLN A 84 12.63 5.30 -1.43
N GLU A 85 13.75 5.64 -0.80
CA GLU A 85 14.55 4.69 -0.05
C GLU A 85 13.80 4.21 1.20
N SER A 86 13.71 2.89 1.36
CA SER A 86 13.13 2.25 2.54
C SER A 86 14.02 2.46 3.76
N VAL A 87 13.41 2.54 4.94
CA VAL A 87 14.19 2.55 6.18
C VAL A 87 14.78 1.16 6.40
N ILE A 88 16.10 1.05 6.31
CA ILE A 88 16.86 -0.20 6.45
C ILE A 88 17.79 -0.15 7.65
N ASP A 89 18.17 -1.32 8.15
CA ASP A 89 19.21 -1.45 9.17
C ASP A 89 20.54 -0.88 8.63
N THR A 90 21.27 -0.14 9.46
CA THR A 90 22.55 0.47 9.04
C THR A 90 23.59 -0.55 8.62
N ALA A 91 23.50 -1.80 9.09
CA ALA A 91 24.36 -2.90 8.66
C ALA A 91 24.18 -3.27 7.17
N LEU A 92 23.05 -2.90 6.55
CA LEU A 92 22.81 -3.11 5.12
C LEU A 92 23.41 -2.02 4.22
N VAL A 93 23.81 -0.89 4.80
CA VAL A 93 24.41 0.23 4.07
C VAL A 93 25.88 -0.11 3.80
N THR A 94 26.08 -0.83 2.70
CA THR A 94 27.40 -1.24 2.20
C THR A 94 27.95 -0.22 1.21
N PRO A 95 29.28 -0.09 1.04
CA PRO A 95 29.85 0.76 0.00
C PRO A 95 29.32 0.44 -1.41
N GLU A 96 29.04 -0.83 -1.69
CA GLU A 96 28.42 -1.27 -2.94
C GLU A 96 27.00 -0.73 -3.10
N TYR A 97 26.21 -0.75 -2.02
CA TYR A 97 24.87 -0.17 -2.02
C TYR A 97 24.91 1.36 -2.16
N GLU A 98 25.82 2.05 -1.47
CA GLU A 98 25.98 3.49 -1.62
C GLU A 98 26.37 3.88 -3.05
N ALA A 99 27.25 3.10 -3.70
CA ALA A 99 27.63 3.30 -5.10
C ALA A 99 26.44 3.05 -6.05
N GLU A 100 25.63 2.03 -5.78
CA GLU A 100 24.39 1.74 -6.53
C GLU A 100 23.40 2.92 -6.44
N VAL A 101 23.17 3.45 -5.25
CA VAL A 101 22.29 4.62 -5.03
C VAL A 101 22.87 5.85 -5.71
N GLN A 102 24.16 6.13 -5.57
CA GLN A 102 24.81 7.27 -6.25
C GLN A 102 24.71 7.17 -7.78
N HIS A 103 24.92 5.97 -8.33
CA HIS A 103 24.77 5.74 -9.77
C HIS A 103 23.33 5.95 -10.22
N PHE A 104 22.35 5.47 -9.45
CA PHE A 104 20.93 5.68 -9.72
C PHE A 104 20.54 7.16 -9.65
N VAL A 105 20.96 7.87 -8.60
CA VAL A 105 20.72 9.32 -8.44
C VAL A 105 21.37 10.10 -9.58
N LYS A 106 22.59 9.75 -9.97
CA LYS A 106 23.28 10.38 -11.11
C LYS A 106 22.56 10.09 -12.43
N TRP A 107 22.16 8.84 -12.68
CA TRP A 107 21.38 8.47 -13.86
C TRP A 107 20.07 9.26 -13.93
N LEU A 108 19.40 9.40 -12.79
CA LEU A 108 18.22 10.23 -12.65
C LEU A 108 18.51 11.69 -13.04
N GLU A 109 19.54 12.32 -12.45
CA GLU A 109 19.90 13.72 -12.68
C GLU A 109 20.38 14.01 -14.12
N GLU A 110 21.08 13.08 -14.77
CA GLU A 110 21.74 13.29 -16.06
C GLU A 110 20.99 12.70 -17.27
N ASP A 111 20.40 11.51 -17.14
CA ASP A 111 19.99 10.64 -18.26
C ASP A 111 18.52 10.19 -18.23
N GLY A 112 17.75 10.58 -17.23
CA GLY A 112 16.42 9.99 -16.98
C GLY A 112 15.34 10.25 -18.06
N TYR A 113 15.68 10.97 -19.14
CA TYR A 113 14.91 11.04 -20.39
C TYR A 113 14.92 9.73 -21.20
N ALA A 114 15.86 8.80 -20.94
CA ALA A 114 16.16 7.64 -21.80
C ALA A 114 15.51 6.30 -21.38
N MET A 115 14.33 6.32 -20.77
CA MET A 115 13.54 5.11 -20.45
C MET A 115 13.09 4.27 -21.69
N GLY A 116 13.50 4.65 -22.91
CA GLY A 116 13.09 4.02 -24.17
C GLY A 116 13.93 2.84 -24.66
N GLY A 117 14.93 2.37 -23.89
CA GLY A 117 15.92 1.39 -24.36
C GLY A 117 15.76 -0.06 -23.88
N ALA A 118 14.86 -0.35 -22.94
CA ALA A 118 14.75 -1.67 -22.32
C ALA A 118 13.57 -2.50 -22.86
N SER A 119 13.54 -2.75 -24.17
CA SER A 119 12.80 -3.92 -24.68
C SER A 119 13.41 -4.42 -25.99
N GLY A 120 13.59 -5.73 -26.11
CA GLY A 120 14.06 -6.40 -27.32
C GLY A 120 13.04 -6.44 -28.46
N TYR A 121 12.26 -5.37 -28.66
CA TYR A 121 11.30 -5.24 -29.74
C TYR A 121 11.74 -4.17 -30.75
N GLN A 122 11.79 -4.57 -32.02
CA GLN A 122 12.19 -3.78 -33.17
C GLN A 122 11.37 -2.48 -33.29
N GLN A 123 12.02 -1.31 -33.30
CA GLN A 123 11.34 -0.02 -33.47
C GLN A 123 11.14 0.33 -34.97
N ILE A 124 9.92 0.75 -35.33
CA ILE A 124 9.61 1.37 -36.62
C ILE A 124 9.79 2.89 -36.47
N VAL A 125 10.61 3.46 -37.35
CA VAL A 125 10.89 4.91 -37.41
C VAL A 125 9.75 5.62 -38.14
N SER A 126 8.83 6.24 -37.40
CA SER A 126 7.93 7.26 -37.97
C SER A 126 7.76 8.45 -37.01
N ALA A 127 8.30 9.58 -37.47
CA ALA A 127 8.25 10.97 -37.00
C ALA A 127 7.17 11.42 -35.96
N ALA A 128 7.68 11.74 -34.75
CA ALA A 128 7.35 12.81 -33.76
C ALA A 128 5.95 12.88 -33.08
N PRO A 129 5.84 13.32 -31.79
CA PRO A 129 6.80 14.12 -31.01
C PRO A 129 7.40 13.42 -29.76
N GLU A 130 8.58 13.85 -29.31
CA GLU A 130 9.03 13.58 -27.93
C GLU A 130 8.19 14.39 -26.95
N PRO A 131 7.74 13.80 -25.82
CA PRO A 131 8.57 13.68 -24.61
C PRO A 131 8.35 12.33 -23.89
N ARG A 132 9.33 11.74 -23.18
CA ARG A 132 9.09 10.40 -22.56
C ARG A 132 9.40 10.21 -21.08
N VAL A 133 9.98 11.20 -20.40
CA VAL A 133 9.84 11.40 -18.95
C VAL A 133 10.12 12.90 -18.71
N GLU A 134 9.22 13.63 -18.05
CA GLU A 134 9.56 14.98 -17.55
C GLU A 134 9.85 14.82 -16.06
N LEU A 135 11.10 14.48 -15.74
CA LEU A 135 11.56 14.27 -14.38
C LEU A 135 11.63 15.62 -13.67
N GLN A 136 10.66 15.90 -12.80
CA GLN A 136 10.77 17.01 -11.88
C GLN A 136 11.36 16.53 -10.56
N PHE A 137 12.69 16.58 -10.46
CA PHE A 137 13.38 16.28 -9.22
C PHE A 137 12.95 17.22 -8.10
N ILE A 138 12.45 16.64 -7.02
CA ILE A 138 12.24 17.33 -5.76
C ILE A 138 13.13 16.62 -4.77
N LYS A 139 14.36 17.11 -4.59
CA LYS A 139 15.23 16.63 -3.52
C LYS A 139 14.63 17.10 -2.20
N VAL A 140 13.99 16.19 -1.49
CA VAL A 140 13.36 16.53 -0.22
C VAL A 140 14.36 16.41 0.92
N GLN A 141 15.24 17.40 0.98
CA GLN A 141 16.32 17.60 1.96
C GLN A 141 17.48 16.58 1.93
N PRO A 142 18.73 17.01 2.14
CA PRO A 142 19.90 16.12 2.14
C PRO A 142 20.09 15.29 3.42
N GLU A 143 19.33 15.56 4.50
CA GLU A 143 19.51 14.89 5.80
C GLU A 143 18.51 13.75 6.05
N VAL A 144 17.51 13.57 5.16
CA VAL A 144 16.42 12.59 5.29
C VAL A 144 16.38 11.73 4.02
N GLY A 145 17.37 10.84 3.86
CA GLY A 145 17.43 9.90 2.73
C GLY A 145 17.36 10.56 1.35
N PHE A 146 17.31 9.76 0.29
CA PHE A 146 16.97 10.27 -1.03
C PHE A 146 15.51 9.94 -1.35
N HIS A 147 14.73 10.99 -1.61
CA HIS A 147 13.36 10.90 -2.08
C HIS A 147 13.23 11.69 -3.38
N GLY A 148 12.33 11.22 -4.26
CA GLY A 148 12.06 11.90 -5.52
C GLY A 148 10.60 11.77 -5.91
N LEU A 149 10.08 12.77 -6.62
CA LEU A 149 8.81 12.67 -7.32
C LEU A 149 9.09 12.65 -8.81
N VAL A 150 8.45 11.75 -9.54
CA VAL A 150 8.62 11.64 -10.99
C VAL A 150 7.26 11.68 -11.69
N ALA A 151 7.19 12.36 -12.83
CA ALA A 151 6.03 12.34 -13.71
C ALA A 151 6.39 11.54 -14.97
N MET A 152 5.65 10.48 -15.25
CA MET A 152 5.96 9.56 -16.36
C MET A 152 4.73 9.06 -17.09
N ASP A 153 4.95 8.53 -18.29
CA ASP A 153 3.90 7.85 -19.06
C ASP A 153 3.35 6.66 -18.26
N PRO A 154 2.02 6.53 -18.09
CA PRO A 154 1.40 5.42 -17.35
C PRO A 154 1.84 4.02 -17.82
N SER A 155 2.22 3.85 -19.09
CA SER A 155 2.72 2.58 -19.63
C SER A 155 4.07 2.15 -19.08
N LEU A 156 4.87 3.09 -18.56
CA LEU A 156 6.18 2.81 -17.96
C LEU A 156 6.12 2.48 -16.48
N VAL A 157 5.03 2.86 -15.80
CA VAL A 157 4.85 2.68 -14.35
C VAL A 157 5.04 1.22 -13.91
N PRO A 158 4.53 0.20 -14.60
CA PRO A 158 4.75 -1.20 -14.20
C PRO A 158 6.21 -1.66 -14.28
N SER A 159 7.08 -0.92 -15.00
CA SER A 159 8.48 -1.30 -15.23
C SER A 159 9.46 -0.55 -14.33
N ILE A 160 9.00 0.48 -13.60
CA ILE A 160 9.88 1.36 -12.84
C ILE A 160 10.63 0.61 -11.72
N GLU A 161 9.98 -0.34 -11.06
CA GLU A 161 10.57 -1.10 -9.95
C GLU A 161 11.84 -1.87 -10.39
N ALA A 162 11.91 -2.31 -11.64
CA ALA A 162 13.07 -3.02 -12.17
C ALA A 162 14.33 -2.14 -12.32
N LEU A 163 14.18 -0.82 -12.18
CA LEU A 163 15.25 0.16 -12.34
C LEU A 163 15.65 0.80 -11.01
N LEU A 164 14.91 0.52 -9.94
CA LEU A 164 15.18 1.08 -8.63
C LEU A 164 16.33 0.33 -7.95
N PRO A 165 17.14 1.02 -7.13
CA PRO A 165 18.06 0.36 -6.24
C PRO A 165 17.35 -0.62 -5.29
N ARG A 166 18.08 -1.62 -4.78
CA ARG A 166 17.53 -2.74 -3.99
C ARG A 166 16.55 -2.37 -2.88
N TYR A 167 16.75 -1.25 -2.19
CA TYR A 167 15.92 -0.83 -1.07
C TYR A 167 15.00 0.35 -1.41
N TRP A 168 14.86 0.69 -2.67
CA TRP A 168 13.98 1.75 -3.12
C TRP A 168 12.63 1.22 -3.58
N LYS A 169 11.58 1.99 -3.32
CA LYS A 169 10.21 1.64 -3.65
C LYS A 169 9.48 2.76 -4.38
N PRO A 170 8.67 2.42 -5.41
CA PRO A 170 7.80 3.37 -6.07
C PRO A 170 6.42 3.38 -5.42
N TYR A 171 5.84 4.56 -5.23
CA TYR A 171 4.48 4.76 -4.77
C TYR A 171 3.72 5.60 -5.78
N ILE A 172 2.70 5.02 -6.39
CA ILE A 172 1.87 5.70 -7.38
C ILE A 172 0.96 6.68 -6.64
N LEU A 173 1.03 7.96 -6.99
CA LEU A 173 0.12 8.97 -6.45
C LEU A 173 -1.27 8.80 -7.09
N PRO A 174 -2.37 9.13 -6.38
CA PRO A 174 -3.70 9.15 -6.97
C PRO A 174 -3.77 10.05 -8.21
N GLU A 175 -4.56 9.66 -9.21
CA GLU A 175 -4.78 10.49 -10.41
C GLU A 175 -5.43 11.85 -10.09
N GLN A 176 -6.22 11.89 -9.01
CA GLN A 176 -6.90 13.08 -8.53
C GLN A 176 -6.62 13.27 -7.04
N PRO A 177 -6.48 14.52 -6.58
CA PRO A 177 -6.34 14.79 -5.16
C PRO A 177 -7.51 14.25 -4.35
N MET A 178 -7.23 13.88 -3.11
CA MET A 178 -8.18 13.38 -2.15
C MET A 178 -8.39 14.40 -1.03
N SER A 179 -9.47 14.22 -0.27
CA SER A 179 -9.63 14.96 0.97
C SER A 179 -8.64 14.48 2.02
N TYR A 180 -7.85 15.39 2.59
CA TYR A 180 -7.04 15.17 3.78
C TYR A 180 -7.95 14.88 4.97
N LEU A 181 -7.74 13.73 5.61
CA LEU A 181 -8.45 13.32 6.81
C LEU A 181 -7.45 13.30 7.98
N PRO A 182 -7.48 14.30 8.87
CA PRO A 182 -6.58 14.31 10.01
C PRO A 182 -6.87 13.13 10.96
N VAL A 183 -5.82 12.53 11.50
CA VAL A 183 -5.96 11.58 12.60
C VAL A 183 -6.51 12.33 13.82
N PRO A 184 -7.65 11.90 14.41
CA PRO A 184 -8.21 12.58 15.57
C PRO A 184 -7.22 12.64 16.74
N LYS A 185 -7.07 13.81 17.38
CA LYS A 185 -6.19 13.98 18.56
C LYS A 185 -6.41 12.91 19.64
N PRO A 186 -7.65 12.54 20.01
CA PRO A 186 -7.87 11.48 21.00
C PRO A 186 -7.32 10.11 20.59
N ALA A 187 -7.30 9.79 19.28
CA ALA A 187 -6.73 8.54 18.79
C ALA A 187 -5.20 8.54 18.91
N LEU A 188 -4.55 9.67 18.60
CA LEU A 188 -3.10 9.83 18.79
C LEU A 188 -2.70 9.73 20.26
N GLU A 189 -3.43 10.41 21.15
CA GLU A 189 -3.20 10.35 22.60
C GLU A 189 -3.39 8.94 23.14
N HIS A 190 -4.39 8.21 22.65
CA HIS A 190 -4.62 6.82 23.02
C HIS A 190 -3.42 5.93 22.66
N VAL A 191 -2.92 6.02 21.41
CA VAL A 191 -1.75 5.24 20.97
C VAL A 191 -0.50 5.62 21.77
N ARG A 192 -0.25 6.92 22.01
CA ARG A 192 0.87 7.37 22.85
C ARG A 192 0.82 6.79 24.26
N SER A 193 -0.35 6.82 24.90
CA SER A 193 -0.54 6.24 26.22
C SER A 193 -0.33 4.71 26.23
N LEU A 194 -0.75 4.01 25.17
CA LEU A 194 -0.46 2.57 25.05
C LEU A 194 1.05 2.32 24.98
N LEU A 195 1.77 3.04 24.12
CA LEU A 195 3.21 2.89 23.91
C LEU A 195 4.04 3.11 25.18
N GLU A 196 3.63 4.02 26.07
CA GLU A 196 4.26 4.24 27.39
C GLU A 196 4.21 2.99 28.29
N THR A 197 3.24 2.11 28.06
CA THR A 197 3.00 0.90 28.86
C THR A 197 3.41 -0.39 28.16
N VAL A 198 3.80 -0.32 26.88
CA VAL A 198 4.23 -1.50 26.12
C VAL A 198 5.49 -2.07 26.77
N ARG A 199 5.37 -3.31 27.22
CA ARG A 199 6.43 -4.08 27.86
C ARG A 199 6.23 -5.54 27.52
N PHE A 200 7.26 -6.35 27.76
CA PHE A 200 7.14 -7.79 27.63
C PHE A 200 5.92 -8.30 28.41
N ASP A 201 5.10 -9.09 27.74
CA ASP A 201 3.92 -9.71 28.32
C ASP A 201 4.05 -11.25 28.19
N PRO A 202 4.10 -12.00 29.30
CA PRO A 202 4.24 -13.45 29.26
C PRO A 202 3.04 -14.15 28.61
N VAL A 203 1.84 -13.56 28.66
CA VAL A 203 0.65 -14.07 27.99
C VAL A 203 0.82 -13.94 26.48
N VAL A 204 1.25 -12.78 25.99
CA VAL A 204 1.56 -12.57 24.57
C VAL A 204 2.64 -13.53 24.10
N SER A 205 3.73 -13.67 24.87
CA SER A 205 4.81 -14.62 24.54
C SER A 205 4.32 -16.07 24.48
N SER A 206 3.46 -16.48 25.41
CA SER A 206 2.85 -17.82 25.39
C SER A 206 1.96 -18.06 24.17
N ILE A 207 1.21 -17.05 23.73
CA ILE A 207 0.35 -17.14 22.54
C ILE A 207 1.21 -17.27 21.28
N VAL A 208 2.26 -16.44 21.15
CA VAL A 208 3.21 -16.53 20.03
C VAL A 208 3.86 -17.92 19.98
N ASN A 209 4.26 -18.46 21.12
CA ASN A 209 4.84 -19.81 21.22
C ASN A 209 3.83 -20.95 20.93
N SER A 210 2.53 -20.67 20.89
CA SER A 210 1.50 -21.67 20.55
C SER A 210 1.31 -21.84 19.04
N ILE A 211 1.92 -20.98 18.22
CA ILE A 211 1.81 -21.04 16.75
C ILE A 211 2.55 -22.28 16.23
N SER A 212 1.82 -23.16 15.54
CA SER A 212 2.35 -24.42 15.01
C SER A 212 2.89 -24.25 13.59
N LEU A 213 4.22 -24.38 13.44
CA LEU A 213 4.86 -24.39 12.11
C LEU A 213 4.38 -25.54 11.23
N ASP A 214 4.08 -26.70 11.81
CA ASP A 214 3.60 -27.85 11.06
C ASP A 214 2.19 -27.60 10.51
N GLN A 215 1.32 -26.94 11.30
CA GLN A 215 0.01 -26.51 10.83
C GLN A 215 0.13 -25.44 9.73
N MET A 216 1.02 -24.46 9.89
CA MET A 216 1.27 -23.45 8.85
C MET A 216 1.76 -24.08 7.55
N ARG A 217 2.65 -25.08 7.62
CA ARG A 217 3.11 -25.86 6.46
C ARG A 217 1.99 -26.66 5.81
N ALA A 218 1.11 -27.27 6.58
CA ALA A 218 -0.06 -27.97 6.04
C ALA A 218 -1.00 -26.99 5.32
N ASN A 219 -1.32 -25.87 5.98
CA ASN A 219 -2.20 -24.83 5.44
C ASN A 219 -1.67 -24.24 4.13
N ILE A 220 -0.36 -23.93 4.05
CA ILE A 220 0.19 -23.35 2.83
C ILE A 220 0.19 -24.36 1.68
N ARG A 221 0.50 -25.64 1.94
CA ARG A 221 0.48 -26.68 0.89
C ARG A 221 -0.93 -26.96 0.37
N TRP A 222 -1.94 -26.87 1.24
CA TRP A 222 -3.34 -26.92 0.84
C TRP A 222 -3.70 -25.72 -0.04
N LEU A 223 -3.38 -24.51 0.43
CA LEU A 223 -3.73 -23.27 -0.27
C LEU A 223 -3.04 -23.15 -1.64
N THR A 224 -1.80 -23.64 -1.77
CA THR A 224 -1.01 -23.67 -3.02
C THR A 224 -1.36 -24.83 -3.93
N GLY A 225 -2.15 -25.82 -3.45
CA GLY A 225 -2.46 -27.06 -4.17
C GLY A 225 -1.30 -28.05 -4.27
N GLU A 226 -0.24 -27.88 -3.48
CA GLU A 226 0.92 -28.77 -3.44
C GLU A 226 0.68 -30.07 -2.68
N ASP A 227 -0.38 -30.12 -1.86
CA ASP A 227 -0.80 -31.35 -1.18
C ASP A 227 -1.57 -32.31 -2.09
N GLY A 228 -2.09 -31.82 -3.22
CA GLY A 228 -2.93 -32.58 -4.14
C GLY A 228 -4.37 -32.78 -3.66
N GLU A 229 -4.78 -32.18 -2.55
CA GLU A 229 -6.12 -32.33 -1.96
C GLU A 229 -7.04 -31.17 -2.31
N SER A 230 -6.54 -29.93 -2.32
CA SER A 230 -7.38 -28.74 -2.56
C SER A 230 -7.88 -28.62 -4.00
N GLY A 231 -7.19 -29.23 -4.96
CA GLY A 231 -7.46 -29.09 -6.40
C GLY A 231 -7.17 -27.69 -6.96
N ILE A 232 -6.59 -26.79 -6.17
CA ILE A 232 -6.30 -25.41 -6.57
C ILE A 232 -5.10 -25.39 -7.52
N VAL A 233 -5.30 -24.91 -8.74
CA VAL A 233 -4.22 -24.63 -9.70
C VAL A 233 -3.74 -23.16 -9.60
N SER A 234 -4.68 -22.26 -9.30
CA SER A 234 -4.48 -20.84 -9.11
C SER A 234 -5.61 -20.28 -8.26
N ARG A 235 -5.32 -19.22 -7.52
CA ARG A 235 -6.29 -18.42 -6.79
C ARG A 235 -6.57 -17.08 -7.47
N HIS A 236 -6.29 -16.94 -8.76
CA HIS A 236 -6.65 -15.76 -9.55
C HIS A 236 -8.11 -15.38 -9.32
N SER A 237 -8.43 -14.10 -9.11
CA SER A 237 -9.73 -13.71 -8.55
C SER A 237 -10.95 -14.10 -9.37
N PHE A 238 -10.77 -14.42 -10.65
CA PHE A 238 -11.83 -14.92 -11.54
C PHE A 238 -11.91 -16.45 -11.61
N SER A 239 -10.98 -17.16 -10.98
CA SER A 239 -10.89 -18.62 -11.02
C SER A 239 -11.81 -19.28 -10.00
N GLU A 240 -12.17 -20.54 -10.29
CA GLU A 240 -12.86 -21.40 -9.32
C GLU A 240 -11.99 -21.68 -8.09
N GLY A 241 -10.68 -21.85 -8.26
CA GLY A 241 -9.73 -22.08 -7.16
C GLY A 241 -9.73 -20.97 -6.12
N SER A 242 -9.91 -19.71 -6.54
CA SER A 242 -10.09 -18.58 -5.62
C SER A 242 -11.36 -18.72 -4.78
N ARG A 243 -12.48 -19.18 -5.37
CA ARG A 243 -13.73 -19.42 -4.62
C ARG A 243 -13.61 -20.61 -3.67
N VAL A 244 -12.89 -21.65 -4.06
CA VAL A 244 -12.56 -22.78 -3.18
C VAL A 244 -11.75 -22.30 -1.97
N ALA A 245 -10.71 -21.49 -2.21
CA ALA A 245 -9.91 -20.89 -1.13
C ALA A 245 -10.76 -20.00 -0.21
N ALA A 246 -11.63 -19.15 -0.76
CA ALA A 246 -12.50 -18.27 0.04
C ALA A 246 -13.42 -19.05 1.00
N ASN A 247 -14.05 -20.11 0.50
CA ASN A 247 -14.90 -20.98 1.33
C ASN A 247 -14.10 -21.71 2.40
N TRP A 248 -12.94 -22.26 2.02
CA TRP A 248 -12.05 -22.93 2.98
C TRP A 248 -11.57 -21.99 4.09
N LEU A 249 -11.15 -20.77 3.75
CA LEU A 249 -10.75 -19.76 4.74
C LEU A 249 -11.90 -19.44 5.69
N LYS A 250 -13.10 -19.19 5.15
CA LYS A 250 -14.29 -18.96 5.97
C LYS A 250 -14.52 -20.10 6.97
N GLU A 251 -14.51 -21.35 6.51
CA GLU A 251 -14.70 -22.50 7.39
C GLU A 251 -13.64 -22.59 8.49
N ARG A 252 -12.35 -22.44 8.14
CA ARG A 252 -11.26 -22.51 9.13
C ARG A 252 -11.34 -21.39 10.17
N PHE A 253 -11.75 -20.19 9.76
CA PHE A 253 -11.98 -19.08 10.70
C PHE A 253 -13.22 -19.31 11.59
N GLU A 254 -14.30 -19.89 11.06
CA GLU A 254 -15.50 -20.22 11.83
C GLU A 254 -15.24 -21.35 12.83
N GLU A 255 -14.46 -22.37 12.46
CA GLU A 255 -13.97 -23.42 13.37
C GLU A 255 -13.13 -22.85 14.52
N ALA A 256 -12.40 -21.75 14.26
CA ALA A 256 -11.67 -21.01 15.28
C ALA A 256 -12.55 -20.06 16.12
N GLY A 257 -13.87 -20.00 15.86
CA GLY A 257 -14.83 -19.24 16.64
C GLY A 257 -15.09 -17.81 16.15
N ALA A 258 -14.69 -17.46 14.92
CA ALA A 258 -15.07 -16.20 14.29
C ALA A 258 -16.50 -16.27 13.71
N THR A 259 -17.13 -15.11 13.57
CA THR A 259 -18.32 -14.93 12.73
C THR A 259 -17.89 -14.37 11.38
N CYS A 260 -18.14 -15.10 10.29
CA CYS A 260 -17.61 -14.76 8.97
C CYS A 260 -18.69 -14.39 7.95
N GLU A 261 -18.32 -13.51 7.02
CA GLU A 261 -19.11 -13.10 5.86
C GLU A 261 -18.22 -13.17 4.61
N LEU A 262 -18.73 -13.81 3.54
CA LEU A 262 -18.17 -13.61 2.21
C LEU A 262 -18.77 -12.34 1.63
N LYS A 263 -17.93 -11.36 1.30
CA LYS A 263 -18.34 -10.04 0.79
C LYS A 263 -18.06 -9.91 -0.70
N PRO A 264 -19.06 -10.12 -1.58
CA PRO A 264 -18.93 -9.80 -3.00
C PRO A 264 -18.75 -8.29 -3.18
N PHE A 265 -17.80 -7.89 -4.03
CA PHE A 265 -17.53 -6.48 -4.33
C PHE A 265 -17.58 -6.15 -5.82
N LEU A 266 -17.38 -7.13 -6.70
CA LEU A 266 -17.44 -6.97 -8.14
C LEU A 266 -17.90 -8.26 -8.81
N THR A 267 -18.73 -8.14 -9.84
CA THR A 267 -19.24 -9.31 -10.58
C THR A 267 -18.09 -10.07 -11.23
N GLY A 268 -18.08 -11.39 -11.10
CA GLY A 268 -17.04 -12.28 -11.64
C GLY A 268 -15.88 -12.55 -10.69
N PHE A 269 -15.59 -11.63 -9.77
CA PHE A 269 -14.54 -11.82 -8.75
C PHE A 269 -14.99 -12.80 -7.65
N ALA A 270 -14.02 -13.46 -7.03
CA ALA A 270 -14.18 -14.12 -5.75
C ALA A 270 -14.41 -13.07 -4.64
N PRO A 271 -15.16 -13.39 -3.58
CA PRO A 271 -15.53 -12.43 -2.54
C PRO A 271 -14.37 -12.17 -1.56
N ASN A 272 -14.36 -11.03 -0.86
CA ASN A 272 -13.51 -10.94 0.33
C ASN A 272 -14.02 -11.89 1.42
N VAL A 273 -13.13 -12.42 2.26
CA VAL A 273 -13.49 -13.19 3.46
C VAL A 273 -13.26 -12.30 4.67
N ALA A 274 -14.34 -11.84 5.33
CA ALA A 274 -14.25 -10.98 6.51
C ALA A 274 -14.79 -11.72 7.74
N CYS A 275 -13.94 -11.91 8.74
CA CYS A 275 -14.23 -12.74 9.91
C CYS A 275 -13.97 -11.99 11.21
N LYS A 276 -14.99 -11.89 12.06
CA LYS A 276 -14.96 -11.06 13.28
C LYS A 276 -15.00 -11.90 14.56
N TYR A 277 -14.14 -11.54 15.51
CA TYR A 277 -14.22 -11.92 16.91
C TYR A 277 -14.72 -10.73 17.73
N SER A 278 -15.84 -10.90 18.41
CA SER A 278 -16.44 -9.85 19.23
C SER A 278 -15.61 -9.53 20.47
N ALA A 279 -15.56 -8.25 20.82
CA ALA A 279 -14.99 -7.80 22.08
C ALA A 279 -15.73 -8.37 23.29
N SER A 280 -15.03 -8.51 24.41
CA SER A 280 -15.60 -8.89 25.72
C SER A 280 -16.30 -7.74 26.43
N VAL A 281 -16.25 -6.52 25.87
CA VAL A 281 -16.88 -5.30 26.39
C VAL A 281 -17.63 -4.60 25.25
N ASP A 282 -18.59 -3.75 25.58
CA ASP A 282 -19.30 -2.95 24.59
C ASP A 282 -18.35 -1.90 24.00
N THR A 283 -18.02 -2.04 22.71
CA THR A 283 -17.13 -1.14 21.99
C THR A 283 -17.31 -1.26 20.47
N THR A 284 -17.07 -0.15 19.78
CA THR A 284 -16.99 -0.10 18.32
C THR A 284 -15.55 -0.25 17.80
N SER A 285 -14.55 -0.16 18.69
CA SER A 285 -13.13 -0.29 18.32
C SER A 285 -12.86 -1.65 17.69
N THR A 286 -12.19 -1.63 16.55
CA THR A 286 -11.82 -2.83 15.79
C THR A 286 -10.34 -2.79 15.42
N VAL A 287 -9.63 -3.87 15.72
CA VAL A 287 -8.28 -4.15 15.21
C VAL A 287 -8.44 -5.07 14.00
N LEU A 288 -7.98 -4.61 12.84
CA LEU A 288 -8.06 -5.35 11.58
C LEU A 288 -6.69 -5.92 11.25
N ILE A 289 -6.63 -7.20 10.90
CA ILE A 289 -5.42 -7.85 10.38
C ILE A 289 -5.81 -8.52 9.07
N SER A 290 -5.04 -8.30 8.02
CA SER A 290 -5.39 -8.78 6.69
C SER A 290 -4.22 -9.36 5.92
N GLY A 291 -4.57 -10.06 4.85
CA GLY A 291 -3.70 -10.56 3.79
C GLY A 291 -4.54 -10.64 2.52
N HIS A 292 -3.95 -10.99 1.37
CA HIS A 292 -4.75 -11.31 0.18
C HIS A 292 -4.60 -12.78 -0.18
N TYR A 293 -5.72 -13.42 -0.52
CA TYR A 293 -5.71 -14.85 -0.80
C TYR A 293 -5.74 -15.14 -2.31
N ASP A 294 -5.96 -14.12 -3.14
CA ASP A 294 -5.80 -14.28 -4.59
C ASP A 294 -4.32 -14.36 -4.98
N SER A 295 -4.07 -14.78 -6.22
CA SER A 295 -2.73 -14.95 -6.77
C SER A 295 -2.79 -14.70 -8.26
N ARG A 296 -1.73 -14.21 -8.91
CA ARG A 296 -1.67 -14.27 -10.39
C ARG A 296 -0.52 -15.14 -10.90
N GLY A 297 -0.71 -15.68 -12.10
CA GLY A 297 0.36 -16.35 -12.83
C GLY A 297 1.21 -15.35 -13.61
N SER A 298 2.48 -15.68 -13.82
CA SER A 298 3.34 -14.93 -14.75
C SER A 298 2.88 -15.16 -16.20
N PHE A 299 2.94 -14.12 -17.03
CA PHE A 299 2.70 -14.08 -18.48
C PHE A 299 2.23 -15.40 -19.13
N GLY A 300 0.91 -15.67 -19.08
CA GLY A 300 0.28 -16.81 -19.76
C GLY A 300 0.27 -18.14 -18.98
N SER A 301 0.93 -18.22 -17.82
CA SER A 301 0.82 -19.38 -16.93
C SER A 301 -0.51 -19.33 -16.17
N GLN A 302 -1.31 -20.37 -16.32
CA GLN A 302 -2.49 -20.57 -15.48
C GLN A 302 -2.14 -21.09 -14.09
N ARG A 303 -0.99 -21.77 -13.93
CA ARG A 303 -0.55 -22.25 -12.63
C ARG A 303 0.07 -21.10 -11.84
N ALA A 304 -0.51 -20.79 -10.69
CA ALA A 304 -0.07 -19.74 -9.79
C ALA A 304 -0.22 -20.23 -8.35
N PRO A 305 0.80 -20.90 -7.79
CA PRO A 305 0.72 -21.40 -6.41
C PRO A 305 0.61 -20.26 -5.39
N GLY A 306 1.19 -19.08 -5.67
CA GLY A 306 1.11 -17.90 -4.81
C GLY A 306 1.52 -18.19 -3.37
N GLY A 307 2.65 -18.89 -3.18
CA GLY A 307 3.06 -19.38 -1.86
C GLY A 307 3.54 -18.26 -0.95
N ASN A 308 4.46 -17.42 -1.44
CA ASN A 308 4.88 -16.23 -0.71
C ASN A 308 3.84 -15.11 -0.85
N ASP A 309 3.43 -14.83 -2.08
CA ASP A 309 2.53 -13.75 -2.49
C ASP A 309 1.13 -14.30 -2.86
N ASP A 310 0.12 -14.14 -2.00
CA ASP A 310 0.21 -13.89 -0.56
C ASP A 310 -0.35 -15.07 0.26
N GLY A 311 0.02 -16.27 -0.16
CA GLY A 311 -0.26 -17.47 0.63
C GLY A 311 0.32 -17.37 2.05
N SER A 312 1.47 -16.71 2.21
CA SER A 312 2.18 -16.59 3.48
C SER A 312 1.49 -15.66 4.48
N GLY A 313 0.98 -14.50 4.06
CA GLY A 313 0.15 -13.62 4.87
C GLY A 313 -1.21 -14.25 5.17
N THR A 314 -1.84 -14.86 4.16
CA THR A 314 -3.12 -15.57 4.30
C THR A 314 -3.06 -16.68 5.37
N ILE A 315 -2.05 -17.54 5.34
CA ILE A 315 -1.92 -18.61 6.35
C ILE A 315 -1.43 -18.09 7.71
N ALA A 316 -0.81 -16.91 7.78
CA ALA A 316 -0.53 -16.24 9.05
C ALA A 316 -1.83 -15.82 9.75
N LEU A 317 -2.85 -15.35 9.01
CA LEU A 317 -4.19 -15.10 9.58
C LEU A 317 -4.80 -16.36 10.19
N LEU A 318 -4.66 -17.52 9.51
CA LEU A 318 -5.11 -18.80 10.06
C LEU A 318 -4.33 -19.21 11.31
N GLY A 319 -3.04 -18.91 11.37
CA GLY A 319 -2.21 -19.09 12.57
C GLY A 319 -2.74 -18.27 13.75
N ILE A 320 -3.09 -17.00 13.50
CA ILE A 320 -3.71 -16.12 14.51
C ILE A 320 -5.05 -16.68 14.96
N ALA A 321 -5.92 -17.08 14.02
CA ALA A 321 -7.22 -17.67 14.33
C ALA A 321 -7.09 -18.94 15.20
N HIS A 322 -6.17 -19.83 14.82
CA HIS A 322 -5.90 -21.04 15.60
C HIS A 322 -5.40 -20.71 17.02
N ALA A 323 -4.51 -19.74 17.16
CA ALA A 323 -4.02 -19.30 18.48
C ALA A 323 -5.14 -18.68 19.34
N ILE A 324 -6.06 -17.92 18.73
CA ILE A 324 -7.25 -17.39 19.42
C ILE A 324 -8.10 -18.54 19.97
N ALA A 325 -8.37 -19.55 19.13
CA ALA A 325 -9.20 -20.69 19.49
C ALA A 325 -8.55 -21.57 20.57
N SER A 326 -7.27 -21.92 20.40
CA SER A 326 -6.56 -22.85 21.27
C SER A 326 -6.28 -22.28 22.66
N THR A 327 -6.04 -20.96 22.76
CA THR A 327 -5.81 -20.28 24.04
C THR A 327 -7.09 -19.77 24.69
N GLY A 328 -8.17 -19.63 23.92
CA GLY A 328 -9.44 -19.08 24.39
C GLY A 328 -9.39 -17.60 24.75
N ILE A 329 -8.36 -16.87 24.29
CA ILE A 329 -8.17 -15.45 24.62
C ILE A 329 -9.38 -14.61 24.17
N LYS A 330 -9.68 -13.58 24.97
CA LYS A 330 -10.73 -12.59 24.70
C LYS A 330 -10.11 -11.20 24.66
N PHE A 331 -10.65 -10.37 23.78
CA PHE A 331 -10.13 -9.03 23.50
C PHE A 331 -11.09 -7.96 23.99
N ARG A 332 -10.56 -6.80 24.41
CA ARG A 332 -11.39 -5.63 24.73
C ARG A 332 -11.78 -4.81 23.50
N SER A 333 -11.15 -5.04 22.35
CA SER A 333 -11.54 -4.53 21.05
C SER A 333 -12.06 -5.68 20.19
N ASN A 334 -12.85 -5.38 19.18
CA ASN A 334 -13.17 -6.38 18.17
C ASN A 334 -11.88 -6.72 17.40
N VAL A 335 -11.72 -7.97 17.00
CA VAL A 335 -10.65 -8.39 16.10
C VAL A 335 -11.27 -8.85 14.80
N GLU A 336 -10.82 -8.31 13.68
CA GLU A 336 -11.29 -8.71 12.36
C GLU A 336 -10.12 -9.24 11.53
N LEU A 337 -10.26 -10.48 11.05
CA LEU A 337 -9.34 -11.10 10.11
C LEU A 337 -9.97 -11.00 8.73
N VAL A 338 -9.31 -10.32 7.80
CA VAL A 338 -9.84 -10.11 6.45
C VAL A 338 -8.87 -10.64 5.40
N ALA A 339 -9.29 -11.65 4.65
CA ALA A 339 -8.56 -12.11 3.47
C ALA A 339 -9.19 -11.47 2.22
N PHE A 340 -8.44 -10.58 1.56
CA PHE A 340 -8.91 -9.86 0.39
C PHE A 340 -8.75 -10.69 -0.89
N ALA A 341 -9.66 -10.49 -1.84
CA ALA A 341 -9.48 -10.89 -3.23
C ALA A 341 -9.26 -9.65 -4.12
N GLY A 342 -8.73 -9.87 -5.32
CA GLY A 342 -8.52 -8.82 -6.31
C GLY A 342 -7.41 -7.85 -5.95
N GLU A 343 -6.47 -8.23 -5.07
CA GLU A 343 -5.25 -7.46 -4.81
C GLU A 343 -4.46 -7.35 -6.12
N GLU A 344 -4.21 -8.49 -6.73
CA GLU A 344 -3.34 -8.68 -7.91
C GLU A 344 -3.92 -8.10 -9.20
N GLN A 345 -5.15 -7.57 -9.14
CA GLN A 345 -5.83 -6.90 -10.24
C GLN A 345 -6.01 -5.40 -9.99
N GLY A 346 -5.44 -4.86 -8.89
CA GLY A 346 -5.48 -3.43 -8.59
C GLY A 346 -6.20 -3.09 -7.28
N LEU A 347 -6.06 -3.94 -6.26
CA LEU A 347 -6.57 -3.73 -4.90
C LEU A 347 -8.11 -3.62 -4.83
N TYR A 348 -8.84 -4.29 -5.72
CA TYR A 348 -10.29 -4.09 -5.86
C TYR A 348 -11.06 -4.50 -4.60
N GLY A 349 -10.71 -5.63 -3.98
CA GLY A 349 -11.38 -6.11 -2.78
C GLY A 349 -11.14 -5.22 -1.57
N SER A 350 -9.89 -4.84 -1.30
CA SER A 350 -9.54 -3.96 -0.18
C SER A 350 -10.11 -2.55 -0.37
N LYS A 351 -10.08 -1.99 -1.59
CA LYS A 351 -10.75 -0.70 -1.91
C LYS A 351 -12.25 -0.75 -1.66
N ALA A 352 -12.93 -1.85 -2.02
CA ALA A 352 -14.36 -1.98 -1.78
C ALA A 352 -14.68 -2.08 -0.27
N TYR A 353 -13.92 -2.87 0.47
CA TYR A 353 -14.05 -2.99 1.91
C TYR A 353 -13.79 -1.65 2.63
N ALA A 354 -12.73 -0.93 2.26
CA ALA A 354 -12.41 0.39 2.82
C ALA A 354 -13.54 1.40 2.59
N ARG A 355 -14.15 1.41 1.38
CA ARG A 355 -15.33 2.24 1.09
C ARG A 355 -16.53 1.86 1.95
N GLU A 356 -16.79 0.55 2.12
CA GLU A 356 -17.86 0.06 2.98
C GLU A 356 -17.66 0.51 4.44
N MET A 357 -16.45 0.35 4.98
CA MET A 357 -16.11 0.77 6.34
C MET A 357 -16.24 2.29 6.51
N ARG A 358 -15.81 3.07 5.52
CA ARG A 358 -15.98 4.54 5.53
C ARG A 358 -17.44 4.93 5.53
N ALA A 359 -18.27 4.30 4.70
CA ALA A 359 -19.71 4.57 4.62
C ALA A 359 -20.46 4.22 5.92
N LYS A 360 -19.93 3.27 6.69
CA LYS A 360 -20.45 2.86 8.01
C LYS A 360 -19.89 3.69 9.17
N ASP A 361 -18.99 4.63 8.90
CA ASP A 361 -18.22 5.35 9.93
C ASP A 361 -17.55 4.37 10.92
N ALA A 362 -16.99 3.28 10.39
CA ALA A 362 -16.42 2.21 11.20
C ALA A 362 -15.18 2.68 11.96
N ASN A 363 -15.11 2.34 13.26
CA ASN A 363 -13.96 2.63 14.12
C ASN A 363 -12.89 1.53 13.98
N ILE A 364 -12.12 1.60 12.89
CA ILE A 364 -10.91 0.79 12.70
C ILE A 364 -9.76 1.49 13.42
N THR A 365 -9.36 0.97 14.58
CA THR A 365 -8.35 1.57 15.46
C THR A 365 -6.93 1.33 14.94
N VAL A 366 -6.66 0.13 14.43
CA VAL A 366 -5.40 -0.26 13.80
C VAL A 366 -5.72 -1.23 12.68
N MET A 367 -4.99 -1.13 11.57
CA MET A 367 -5.00 -2.09 10.48
C MET A 367 -3.57 -2.56 10.20
N ILE A 368 -3.37 -3.87 10.13
CA ILE A 368 -2.07 -4.49 9.80
C ILE A 368 -2.27 -5.37 8.58
N GLN A 369 -1.50 -5.12 7.52
CA GLN A 369 -1.42 -6.00 6.36
C GLN A 369 -0.23 -6.94 6.51
N ALA A 370 -0.49 -8.24 6.37
CA ALA A 370 0.50 -9.29 6.24
C ALA A 370 0.59 -9.66 4.75
N ASP A 371 1.71 -9.35 4.12
CA ASP A 371 1.94 -9.60 2.70
C ASP A 371 3.39 -10.06 2.48
N MET A 372 3.59 -11.21 1.82
CA MET A 372 4.91 -11.77 1.51
C MET A 372 5.81 -12.04 2.73
N LEU A 373 5.30 -12.77 3.73
CA LEU A 373 6.02 -13.14 4.96
C LEU A 373 6.90 -14.41 4.86
N GLY A 374 6.86 -15.11 3.73
CA GLY A 374 7.42 -16.46 3.58
C GLY A 374 8.82 -16.56 2.97
N TYR A 375 9.35 -15.47 2.41
CA TYR A 375 10.67 -15.43 1.79
C TYR A 375 11.62 -14.50 2.53
N HIS A 376 12.86 -14.93 2.67
CA HIS A 376 13.93 -14.14 3.27
C HIS A 376 15.24 -14.50 2.58
N ALA A 377 15.93 -13.53 1.99
CA ALA A 377 17.17 -13.79 1.30
C ALA A 377 18.28 -14.16 2.31
N PRO A 378 19.17 -15.11 2.02
CA PRO A 378 20.30 -15.41 2.90
C PRO A 378 21.14 -14.16 3.18
N GLY A 379 21.29 -13.81 4.45
CA GLY A 379 22.04 -12.62 4.88
C GLY A 379 21.24 -11.31 4.89
N GLU A 380 19.98 -11.32 4.46
CA GLU A 380 19.05 -10.23 4.73
C GLU A 380 18.80 -10.15 6.25
N PRO A 381 18.71 -8.96 6.86
CA PRO A 381 18.24 -8.81 8.22
C PRO A 381 16.71 -8.85 8.26
N PRO A 382 16.11 -9.24 9.40
CA PRO A 382 14.68 -9.09 9.60
C PRO A 382 14.24 -7.65 9.38
N GLN A 383 13.28 -7.44 8.49
CA GLN A 383 12.69 -6.13 8.24
C GLN A 383 11.31 -6.07 8.90
N LEU A 384 11.02 -4.96 9.57
CA LEU A 384 9.68 -4.61 10.02
C LEU A 384 9.26 -3.33 9.30
N GLY A 385 8.30 -3.43 8.39
CA GLY A 385 7.65 -2.26 7.83
C GLY A 385 6.90 -1.53 8.94
N LEU A 386 7.42 -0.37 9.36
CA LEU A 386 6.69 0.51 10.26
C LEU A 386 5.63 1.29 9.45
N PRO A 387 4.42 1.50 10.00
CA PRO A 387 3.35 2.23 9.33
C PRO A 387 3.69 3.70 9.04
#